data_AF-A0A7X2J2G7-F1
#
_entry.id   AF-A0A7X2J2G7-F1
#
_cell.length_a   1.000
_cell.length_b   1.000
_cell.length_c   1.000
_cell.angle_alpha   90.00
_cell.angle_beta   90.00
_cell.angle_gamma   90.00
#
_symmetry.space_group_name_H-M   'P 1'
#
loop_
_entity.id
_entity.type
_entity.pdbx_description
1 polymer ?
#
loop_
_entity_poly.entity_id
_entity_poly.type
_entity_poly.pdbx_seq_one_letter_code
_entity_poly.pdbx_strand_id
1 'polypeptide(L)'
;MDKTNLKYETNAQEKQKHISRFPLYNAYRYLPNLKSEGIGVKHNRTKGKTDSPKLFFPVLPVQEIRRSQPRQVHSEEYFAIAKGESKIYTVEDGIEGDGNGSIGDPAKASYINLFINGILQPKTNYEVSEGKLILKTDDVPPDGTPIILQMVTF
;
A
#
# COMPACT_ATOMS: atom_id res chain seq x y z
N MET A 1 -36.48 -2.25 27.12
CA MET A 1 -35.09 -2.71 27.36
C MET A 1 -34.88 -3.95 26.51
N ASP A 2 -34.38 -3.73 25.29
CA ASP A 2 -34.40 -4.71 24.21
C ASP A 2 -33.09 -5.52 24.19
N LYS A 3 -33.20 -6.84 24.29
CA LYS A 3 -32.07 -7.78 24.47
C LYS A 3 -31.40 -8.18 23.14
N THR A 4 -31.63 -7.39 22.10
CA THR A 4 -31.17 -7.64 20.73
C THR A 4 -29.81 -7.02 20.41
N ASN A 5 -29.35 -6.02 21.17
CA ASN A 5 -28.04 -5.38 20.93
C ASN A 5 -26.83 -6.13 21.49
N LEU A 6 -27.01 -7.07 22.42
CA LEU A 6 -25.86 -7.76 23.05
C LEU A 6 -25.30 -8.93 22.20
N LYS A 7 -25.95 -9.29 21.09
CA LYS A 7 -25.52 -10.38 20.20
C LYS A 7 -24.73 -9.92 18.97
N TYR A 8 -24.74 -8.62 18.67
CA TYR A 8 -23.99 -8.06 17.54
C TYR A 8 -22.57 -7.63 17.93
N GLU A 9 -22.36 -7.22 19.19
CA GLU A 9 -21.03 -6.83 19.69
C GLU A 9 -20.13 -8.03 20.02
N THR A 10 -20.70 -9.17 20.38
CA THR A 10 -19.94 -10.40 20.70
C THR A 10 -19.34 -11.08 19.46
N ASN A 11 -19.94 -10.88 18.27
CA ASN A 11 -19.44 -11.46 17.02
C ASN A 11 -18.38 -10.61 16.28
N ALA A 12 -18.23 -9.33 16.64
CA ALA A 12 -17.21 -8.47 16.05
C ALA A 12 -15.82 -8.73 16.64
N GLN A 13 -15.74 -8.99 17.95
CA GLN A 13 -14.47 -9.30 18.62
C GLN A 13 -13.94 -10.72 18.32
N GLU A 14 -14.80 -11.64 17.89
CA GLU A 14 -14.40 -13.01 17.53
C GLU A 14 -13.87 -13.10 16.08
N LYS A 15 -14.29 -12.19 15.18
CA LYS A 15 -13.76 -12.11 13.80
C LYS A 15 -12.42 -11.39 13.67
N GLN A 16 -12.01 -10.61 14.66
CA GLN A 16 -10.72 -9.89 14.65
C GLN A 16 -9.53 -10.72 15.14
N LYS A 17 -9.76 -11.94 15.69
CA LYS A 17 -8.67 -12.82 16.13
C LYS A 17 -8.12 -13.78 15.07
N HIS A 18 -8.68 -13.80 13.85
CA HIS A 18 -8.37 -14.83 12.86
C HIS A 18 -7.70 -14.36 11.55
N ILE A 19 -7.25 -13.11 11.45
CA ILE A 19 -6.49 -12.62 10.28
C ILE A 19 -5.10 -12.16 10.71
N SER A 20 -4.34 -13.07 11.31
CA SER A 20 -2.89 -12.91 11.43
C SER A 20 -2.23 -14.28 11.29
N ARG A 21 -2.08 -14.74 10.05
CA ARG A 21 -1.17 -15.80 9.60
C ARG A 21 -1.37 -16.05 8.10
N PHE A 22 -0.85 -15.16 7.27
CA PHE A 22 -0.52 -15.52 5.89
C PHE A 22 0.94 -16.03 5.89
N PRO A 23 1.20 -17.31 5.59
CA PRO A 23 2.57 -17.79 5.43
C PRO A 23 3.11 -17.28 4.10
N LEU A 24 4.27 -16.63 4.16
CA LEU A 24 5.04 -16.25 2.97
C LEU A 24 5.48 -17.52 2.22
N TYR A 25 5.12 -17.59 0.94
CA TYR A 25 5.50 -18.67 0.02
C TYR A 25 7.04 -18.69 -0.16
N ASN A 26 7.71 -19.70 0.41
CA ASN A 26 9.10 -20.05 0.09
C ASN A 26 9.10 -21.25 -0.85
N ALA A 27 9.10 -21.00 -2.16
CA ALA A 27 9.11 -22.01 -3.21
C ALA A 27 10.54 -22.40 -3.65
N TYR A 28 11.37 -22.91 -2.74
CA TYR A 28 12.65 -23.54 -3.09
C TYR A 28 12.98 -24.71 -2.16
N ARG A 29 12.29 -25.83 -2.29
CA ARG A 29 12.77 -27.11 -1.73
C ARG A 29 12.09 -28.32 -2.38
N TYR A 30 12.55 -28.72 -3.57
CA TYR A 30 12.42 -30.10 -4.03
C TYR A 30 13.61 -30.46 -4.93
N LEU A 31 14.56 -31.21 -4.37
CA LEU A 31 15.36 -32.19 -5.12
C LEU A 31 15.51 -33.44 -4.22
N PRO A 32 15.11 -34.63 -4.69
CA PRO A 32 15.19 -35.86 -3.91
C PRO A 32 16.64 -36.41 -3.90
N ASN A 33 17.07 -36.87 -2.73
CA ASN A 33 18.34 -37.58 -2.54
C ASN A 33 18.28 -38.96 -3.23
N LEU A 34 18.92 -39.11 -4.39
CA LEU A 34 19.22 -40.42 -4.97
C LEU A 34 20.54 -40.93 -4.38
N LYS A 35 20.44 -41.87 -3.43
CA LYS A 35 21.56 -42.71 -3.01
C LYS A 35 21.85 -43.70 -4.13
N SER A 36 23.05 -43.66 -4.73
CA SER A 36 23.52 -44.73 -5.60
C SER A 36 24.37 -45.71 -4.79
N GLU A 37 23.79 -46.88 -4.47
CA GLU A 37 24.55 -48.08 -4.13
C GLU A 37 25.30 -48.55 -5.38
N GLY A 38 26.61 -48.69 -5.28
CA GLY A 38 27.46 -49.16 -6.38
C GLY A 38 27.77 -50.64 -6.28
N ILE A 39 27.16 -51.46 -7.14
CA ILE A 39 27.73 -52.75 -7.56
C ILE A 39 28.74 -52.42 -8.66
N GLY A 40 30.02 -52.65 -8.38
CA GLY A 40 31.12 -52.29 -9.27
C GLY A 40 31.23 -53.22 -10.47
N VAL A 41 31.22 -52.63 -11.67
CA VAL A 41 31.87 -53.22 -12.86
C VAL A 41 32.67 -52.11 -13.53
N LYS A 42 34.01 -52.22 -13.46
CA LYS A 42 34.93 -51.26 -14.10
C LYS A 42 34.97 -51.53 -15.59
N HIS A 43 34.70 -50.52 -16.40
CA HIS A 43 35.13 -50.47 -17.80
C HIS A 43 35.97 -49.21 -17.99
N ASN A 44 37.27 -49.40 -18.21
CA ASN A 44 38.19 -48.31 -18.52
C ASN A 44 37.91 -47.83 -19.94
N ARG A 45 37.37 -46.61 -20.06
CA ARG A 45 37.27 -45.90 -21.33
C ARG A 45 38.05 -44.59 -21.20
N THR A 46 39.24 -44.57 -21.79
CA THR A 46 39.98 -43.33 -22.06
C THR A 46 39.18 -42.52 -23.07
N LYS A 47 38.80 -41.27 -22.74
CA LYS A 47 38.45 -40.22 -23.72
C LYS A 47 38.21 -38.86 -23.07
N GLY A 48 39.01 -37.88 -23.50
CA GLY A 48 38.67 -36.47 -23.57
C GLY A 48 38.65 -35.71 -22.24
N LYS A 49 39.68 -34.90 -21.97
CA LYS A 49 39.57 -33.77 -21.06
C LYS A 49 38.62 -32.76 -21.72
N THR A 50 37.33 -32.88 -21.48
CA THR A 50 36.37 -31.84 -21.83
C THR A 50 36.55 -30.74 -20.79
N ASP A 51 37.18 -29.63 -21.16
CA ASP A 51 37.11 -28.41 -20.37
C ASP A 51 35.65 -27.95 -20.41
N SER A 52 34.88 -28.33 -19.39
CA SER A 52 33.52 -27.84 -19.25
C SER A 52 33.56 -26.31 -19.19
N PRO A 53 32.70 -25.60 -19.95
CA PRO A 53 32.62 -24.16 -19.81
C PRO A 53 32.23 -23.87 -18.36
N LYS A 54 33.18 -23.31 -17.61
CA LYS A 54 32.90 -22.82 -16.26
C LYS A 54 31.98 -21.62 -16.41
N LEU A 55 30.69 -21.81 -16.13
CA LEU A 55 29.75 -20.70 -15.93
C LEU A 55 30.22 -19.93 -14.69
N PHE A 56 30.93 -18.83 -14.91
CA PHE A 56 31.29 -17.89 -13.87
C PHE A 56 30.04 -17.09 -13.48
N PHE A 57 29.42 -17.45 -12.36
CA PHE A 57 28.45 -16.56 -11.72
C PHE A 57 29.23 -15.43 -11.05
N PRO A 58 28.95 -14.15 -11.36
CA PRO A 58 29.54 -13.06 -10.62
C PRO A 58 29.10 -13.15 -9.15
N VAL A 59 30.06 -13.12 -8.23
CA VAL A 59 29.74 -12.92 -6.81
C VAL A 59 29.24 -11.49 -6.69
N LEU A 60 27.92 -11.32 -6.51
CA LEU A 60 27.37 -10.01 -6.23
C LEU A 60 27.99 -9.51 -4.92
N PRO A 61 28.46 -8.25 -4.86
CA PRO A 61 28.90 -7.68 -3.60
C PRO A 61 27.73 -7.79 -2.62
N VAL A 62 28.02 -8.26 -1.40
CA VAL A 62 27.04 -8.27 -0.32
C VAL A 62 26.62 -6.82 -0.13
N GLN A 63 25.42 -6.46 -0.57
CA GLN A 63 24.84 -5.17 -0.25
C GLN A 63 24.58 -5.18 1.25
N GLU A 64 25.29 -4.34 1.98
CA GLU A 64 24.95 -4.05 3.36
C GLU A 64 23.53 -3.49 3.38
N ILE A 65 22.57 -4.28 3.88
CA ILE A 65 21.18 -3.84 4.00
C ILE A 65 21.15 -2.79 5.10
N ARG A 66 21.19 -1.51 4.70
CA ARG A 66 20.96 -0.39 5.62
C ARG A 66 19.49 -0.40 6.04
N ARG A 67 19.20 -0.98 7.21
CA ARG A 67 17.89 -0.91 7.85
C ARG A 67 17.80 0.41 8.63
N SER A 68 17.30 1.48 8.01
CA SER A 68 16.80 2.62 8.79
C SER A 68 15.45 2.25 9.41
N GLN A 69 15.20 2.70 10.64
CA GLN A 69 13.85 2.62 11.20
C GLN A 69 12.91 3.46 10.30
N PRO A 70 11.73 2.93 9.90
CA PRO A 70 10.74 3.73 9.20
C PRO A 70 10.38 4.96 10.04
N ARG A 71 10.26 6.13 9.40
CA ARG A 71 9.68 7.30 10.07
C ARG A 71 8.22 7.02 10.38
N GLN A 72 7.75 7.52 11.52
CA GLN A 72 6.32 7.56 11.80
C GLN A 72 5.65 8.43 10.74
N VAL A 73 4.46 8.04 10.32
CA VAL A 73 3.67 8.73 9.29
C VAL A 73 2.34 9.07 9.91
N HIS A 74 1.90 10.30 9.72
CA HIS A 74 0.53 10.71 10.04
C HIS A 74 -0.23 10.98 8.74
N SER A 75 -1.52 10.63 8.72
CA SER A 75 -2.41 10.81 7.59
C SER A 75 -3.67 11.50 8.07
N GLU A 76 -3.94 12.67 7.51
CA GLU A 76 -5.14 13.47 7.75
C GLU A 76 -6.02 13.43 6.50
N GLU A 77 -7.33 13.29 6.71
CA GLU A 77 -8.29 13.14 5.62
C GLU A 77 -9.45 14.12 5.81
N TYR A 78 -9.78 14.82 4.74
CA TYR A 78 -10.92 15.70 4.62
C TYR A 78 -11.89 15.13 3.59
N PHE A 79 -13.17 15.07 3.96
CA PHE A 79 -14.25 14.52 3.16
C PHE A 79 -15.30 15.59 2.88
N ALA A 80 -15.75 15.70 1.63
CA ALA A 80 -16.84 16.57 1.24
C ALA A 80 -17.70 15.91 0.16
N ILE A 81 -18.96 16.37 0.04
CA ILE A 81 -19.84 16.02 -1.07
C ILE A 81 -20.00 17.26 -1.96
N ALA A 82 -19.76 17.09 -3.26
CA ALA A 82 -19.96 18.15 -4.23
C ALA A 82 -21.44 18.51 -4.37
N LYS A 83 -21.74 19.81 -4.51
CA LYS A 83 -23.09 20.36 -4.72
C LYS A 83 -23.42 20.60 -6.21
N GLY A 84 -22.55 20.17 -7.13
CA GLY A 84 -22.72 20.38 -8.58
C GLY A 84 -22.33 21.75 -9.14
N GLU A 85 -22.11 22.76 -8.28
CA GLU A 85 -21.83 24.15 -8.70
C GLU A 85 -20.55 24.75 -8.10
N SER A 86 -19.98 24.14 -7.06
CA SER A 86 -18.83 24.67 -6.33
C SER A 86 -17.50 24.07 -6.77
N LYS A 87 -16.49 24.92 -6.94
CA LYS A 87 -15.06 24.51 -7.09
C LYS A 87 -14.23 24.79 -5.86
N ILE A 88 -14.81 25.48 -4.89
CA ILE A 88 -14.14 25.89 -3.65
C ILE A 88 -14.78 25.08 -2.53
N TYR A 89 -13.94 24.42 -1.76
CA TYR A 89 -14.34 23.62 -0.61
C TYR A 89 -13.59 24.11 0.62
N THR A 90 -14.34 24.37 1.67
CA THR A 90 -13.83 24.89 2.94
C THR A 90 -14.03 23.87 4.05
N VAL A 91 -13.47 24.15 5.22
CA VAL A 91 -13.72 23.34 6.43
C VAL A 91 -15.23 23.13 6.67
N GLU A 92 -16.06 24.15 6.40
CA GLU A 92 -17.51 24.10 6.61
C GLU A 92 -18.25 23.18 5.63
N ASP A 93 -17.66 22.88 4.47
CA ASP A 93 -18.20 21.92 3.51
C ASP A 93 -17.83 20.47 3.87
N GLY A 94 -17.02 20.28 4.92
CA GLY A 94 -16.56 18.98 5.38
C GLY A 94 -17.67 18.17 6.06
N ILE A 95 -17.59 16.85 5.93
CA ILE A 95 -18.46 15.91 6.64
C ILE A 95 -17.87 15.64 8.03
N GLU A 96 -18.63 15.94 9.09
CA GLU A 96 -18.23 15.64 10.47
C GLU A 96 -18.35 14.11 10.76
N GLY A 97 -17.29 13.49 11.29
CA GLY A 97 -17.37 12.14 11.90
C GLY A 97 -16.32 11.11 11.48
N ASP A 98 -15.68 11.26 10.31
CA ASP A 98 -14.88 10.18 9.68
C ASP A 98 -13.38 10.48 9.52
N GLY A 99 -12.87 11.57 10.09
CA GLY A 99 -11.48 11.98 9.96
C GLY A 99 -11.29 13.37 10.55
N ASN A 100 -10.05 13.83 10.69
CA ASN A 100 -9.69 15.04 11.45
C ASN A 100 -10.25 16.38 10.91
N GLY A 101 -11.28 16.35 10.06
CA GLY A 101 -12.25 17.42 9.82
C GLY A 101 -11.70 18.74 9.29
N SER A 102 -10.42 18.81 8.95
CA SER A 102 -9.74 20.05 8.65
C SER A 102 -8.79 19.87 7.48
N ILE A 103 -8.71 20.91 6.65
CA ILE A 103 -7.74 21.00 5.58
C ILE A 103 -6.48 21.61 6.20
N GLY A 104 -5.50 20.77 6.51
CA GLY A 104 -4.25 21.18 7.16
C GLY A 104 -3.38 22.11 6.31
N ASP A 105 -2.30 22.60 6.91
CA ASP A 105 -1.30 23.42 6.21
C ASP A 105 -0.52 22.56 5.18
N PRO A 106 -0.63 22.85 3.87
CA PRO A 106 0.07 22.10 2.83
C PRO A 106 1.60 22.17 2.95
N ALA A 107 2.16 23.17 3.64
CA ALA A 107 3.61 23.28 3.87
C ALA A 107 4.15 22.19 4.80
N LYS A 108 3.30 21.61 5.65
CA LYS A 108 3.66 20.50 6.55
C LYS A 108 3.47 19.13 5.89
N ALA A 109 2.70 19.07 4.81
CA ALA A 109 2.43 17.84 4.08
C ALA A 109 3.62 17.44 3.20
N SER A 110 3.99 16.17 3.28
CA SER A 110 4.91 15.53 2.35
C SER A 110 4.21 15.06 1.08
N TYR A 111 2.97 14.60 1.21
CA TYR A 111 2.11 14.27 0.08
C TYR A 111 0.72 14.83 0.29
N ILE A 112 0.12 15.29 -0.81
CA ILE A 112 -1.26 15.74 -0.85
C ILE A 112 -1.89 15.05 -2.04
N ASN A 113 -2.89 14.21 -1.80
CA ASN A 113 -3.63 13.50 -2.82
C ASN A 113 -5.08 13.97 -2.80
N LEU A 114 -5.61 14.36 -3.95
CA LEU A 114 -7.02 14.67 -4.12
C LEU A 114 -7.69 13.56 -4.91
N PHE A 115 -8.80 13.04 -4.41
CA PHE A 115 -9.65 12.09 -5.12
C PHE A 115 -11.01 12.73 -5.36
N ILE A 116 -11.46 12.71 -6.62
CA ILE A 116 -12.81 13.11 -7.01
C ILE A 116 -13.48 11.87 -7.59
N ASN A 117 -14.61 11.47 -7.00
CA ASN A 117 -15.30 10.23 -7.36
C ASN A 117 -14.37 8.98 -7.33
N GLY A 118 -13.43 8.95 -6.38
CA GLY A 118 -12.42 7.88 -6.27
C GLY A 118 -11.26 7.94 -7.27
N ILE A 119 -11.22 8.92 -8.17
CA ILE A 119 -10.14 9.09 -9.15
C ILE A 119 -9.10 10.09 -8.63
N LEU A 120 -7.84 9.67 -8.55
CA LEU A 120 -6.71 10.52 -8.18
C LEU A 120 -6.54 11.66 -9.18
N GLN A 121 -6.55 12.89 -8.67
CA GLN A 121 -6.41 14.11 -9.44
C GLN A 121 -4.95 14.54 -9.56
N PRO A 122 -4.48 14.98 -10.74
CA PRO A 122 -3.19 15.61 -10.90
C PRO A 122 -3.04 16.87 -10.04
N LYS A 123 -1.83 17.13 -9.52
CA LYS A 123 -1.51 18.32 -8.70
C LYS A 123 -1.79 19.64 -9.42
N THR A 124 -1.77 19.66 -10.75
CA THR A 124 -2.11 20.84 -11.56
C THR A 124 -3.60 21.20 -11.51
N ASN A 125 -4.46 20.26 -11.14
CA ASN A 125 -5.92 20.42 -11.19
C ASN A 125 -6.49 21.03 -9.91
N TYR A 126 -5.66 21.29 -8.89
CA TYR A 126 -6.14 21.85 -7.63
C TYR A 126 -5.09 22.70 -6.92
N GLU A 127 -5.57 23.50 -5.98
CA GLU A 127 -4.77 24.22 -4.99
C GLU A 127 -5.26 23.86 -3.60
N VAL A 128 -4.32 23.74 -2.67
CA VAL A 128 -4.64 23.59 -1.25
C VAL A 128 -3.96 24.72 -0.51
N SER A 129 -4.72 25.35 0.38
CA SER A 129 -4.23 26.23 1.43
C SER A 129 -4.84 25.77 2.75
N GLU A 130 -4.32 26.26 3.88
CA GLU A 130 -4.92 25.97 5.18
C GLU A 130 -6.43 26.31 5.16
N GLY A 131 -7.26 25.34 5.52
CA GLY A 131 -8.71 25.45 5.56
C GLY A 131 -9.45 25.45 4.21
N LYS A 132 -8.75 25.30 3.07
CA LYS A 132 -9.39 25.50 1.76
C LYS A 132 -8.76 24.68 0.62
N LEU A 133 -9.63 24.09 -0.19
CA LEU A 133 -9.34 23.39 -1.43
C LEU A 133 -9.99 24.14 -2.61
N ILE A 134 -9.25 24.37 -3.70
CA ILE A 134 -9.75 24.97 -4.93
C ILE A 134 -9.50 24.02 -6.10
N LEU A 135 -10.53 23.70 -6.87
CA LEU A 135 -10.41 23.01 -8.15
C LEU A 135 -10.10 24.01 -9.27
N LYS A 136 -9.06 23.71 -10.06
CA LYS A 136 -8.58 24.53 -11.18
C LYS A 136 -9.11 24.07 -12.53
N THR A 137 -9.89 23.00 -12.57
CA THR A 137 -10.47 22.48 -13.80
C THR A 137 -11.63 23.35 -14.27
N ASP A 138 -11.97 23.26 -15.56
CA ASP A 138 -13.09 24.02 -16.13
C ASP A 138 -14.44 23.47 -15.69
N ASP A 139 -14.52 22.15 -15.51
CA ASP A 139 -15.70 21.44 -15.02
C ASP A 139 -15.86 21.52 -13.50
N VAL A 140 -17.08 21.24 -13.05
CA VAL A 140 -17.43 21.12 -11.63
C VAL A 140 -17.81 19.67 -11.37
N PRO A 141 -17.39 19.06 -10.24
CA PRO A 141 -17.85 17.73 -9.90
C PRO A 141 -19.38 17.70 -9.78
N PRO A 142 -20.07 16.70 -10.39
CA PRO A 142 -21.52 16.57 -10.31
C PRO A 142 -22.03 16.54 -8.86
N ASP A 143 -23.27 16.99 -8.65
CA ASP A 143 -23.93 16.91 -7.34
C ASP A 143 -23.89 15.47 -6.78
N GLY A 144 -23.61 15.35 -5.48
CA GLY A 144 -23.44 14.07 -4.80
C GLY A 144 -22.06 13.41 -4.99
N THR A 145 -21.14 13.99 -5.76
CA THR A 145 -19.81 13.40 -5.97
C THR A 145 -18.95 13.46 -4.71
N PRO A 146 -18.36 12.34 -4.25
CA PRO A 146 -17.46 12.34 -3.10
C PRO A 146 -16.11 12.96 -3.46
N ILE A 147 -15.61 13.81 -2.57
CA ILE A 147 -14.32 14.47 -2.64
C ILE A 147 -13.54 14.10 -1.39
N ILE A 148 -12.32 13.62 -1.61
CA ILE A 148 -11.42 13.18 -0.54
C ILE A 148 -10.07 13.87 -0.74
N LEU A 149 -9.66 14.67 0.24
CA LEU A 149 -8.32 15.24 0.30
C LEU A 149 -7.54 14.51 1.38
N GLN A 150 -6.45 13.85 1.00
CA GLN A 150 -5.54 13.15 1.91
C GLN A 150 -4.23 13.91 2.01
N MET A 151 -3.79 14.17 3.24
CA MET A 151 -2.53 14.83 3.56
C MET A 151 -1.65 13.90 4.41
N VAL A 152 -0.46 13.60 3.92
CA VAL A 152 0.51 12.70 4.58
C VAL A 152 1.68 13.52 5.13
N THR A 153 1.97 13.38 6.41
CA THR A 153 3.05 14.06 7.13
C THR A 153 3.98 13.04 7.82
N PHE A 154 5.22 13.44 8.14
CA PHE A 154 6.22 12.62 8.87
C PHE A 154 6.65 13.28 10.17
#